data_AF-A0A3N5YXW3-F1
#
_entry.id   AF-A0A3N5YXW3-F1
#
_cell.length_a   1.000
_cell.length_b   1.000
_cell.length_c   1.000
_cell.angle_alpha   90.00
_cell.angle_beta   90.00
_cell.angle_gamma   90.00
#
_symmetry.space_group_name_H-M   'P 1'
#
loop_
_entity.id
_entity.type
_entity.pdbx_description
1 polymer ?
#
loop_
_entity_poly.entity_id
_entity_poly.type
_entity_poly.pdbx_seq_one_letter_code
_entity_poly.pdbx_strand_id
1 'polypeptide(L)'
;MLRTTFCLLSIVTAVLCGRANVHDGRGRVVEAPAARLTFLDHAPAIDGVLDAGLETLAIRPLLLVSGRPDAATRPPSYRLAYSAEHLYLHVDLGAGEIVQRDRAYQNGDGLIVVVARPATGGAPTEEFSVLGFSPGKPAARWQQRFVWYRNVDLEMRSLDSAQVATFSSAASSAFEVLVPWSEVYPHHPWLSAVGFNLCVTRALPDNEKARYCSVDDPRVDSEQSPRRYGELAFEPPEAKGVTQAAAVLERNHCLVGEPIRLRLATLAASPVPASLTLRAWSGEGSRMLSRVVNVNLPAGLQRQDVDLPAGTLPSGGYAVTWELSNAAQSGRLGLSVLPATDAASLERRLDAAGRRVSPGSLTTLRFELAEIRRAQERLRPQDVATSVRVSLERLLGDVRAAEAGEDAVAARTGILRRAFRSAVDGTLQPYSIRLPAGYRADRRYPLFVYLHGSGEDDRNQVGRDWFPADAIVLAPLGRGTSNFYTADHAQDDIREAIQDVVANYGVDTTRVVLSGFSMGGYGV
;
A
#
# COMPACT_ATOMS: atom_id res chain seq x y z
N MET A 1 3.23 -14.14 74.40
CA MET A 1 1.92 -13.50 74.07
C MET A 1 2.19 -12.37 73.09
N LEU A 2 1.22 -12.12 72.20
CA LEU A 2 1.23 -11.27 71.01
C LEU A 2 1.70 -11.92 69.69
N ARG A 3 0.70 -12.03 68.82
CA ARG A 3 0.70 -12.29 67.38
C ARG A 3 1.16 -11.03 66.65
N THR A 4 1.90 -11.18 65.56
CA THR A 4 1.95 -10.15 64.52
C THR A 4 1.93 -10.81 63.15
N THR A 5 0.93 -10.41 62.38
CA THR A 5 0.50 -10.89 61.07
C THR A 5 1.40 -10.34 59.97
N PHE A 6 1.85 -11.18 59.03
CA PHE A 6 2.36 -10.73 57.72
C PHE A 6 1.38 -11.22 56.64
N CYS A 7 0.67 -10.27 56.02
CA CYS A 7 -0.16 -10.51 54.84
C CYS A 7 0.73 -10.77 53.62
N LEU A 8 0.62 -11.95 53.02
CA LEU A 8 0.95 -12.14 51.61
C LEU A 8 -0.16 -11.50 50.76
N LEU A 9 0.17 -10.47 49.98
CA LEU A 9 -0.68 -9.98 48.92
C LEU A 9 -0.33 -10.77 47.64
N SER A 10 -1.10 -11.81 47.35
CA SER A 10 -1.04 -12.51 46.06
C SER A 10 -1.65 -11.61 44.98
N ILE A 11 -0.81 -11.06 44.11
CA ILE A 11 -1.27 -10.39 42.88
C ILE A 11 -1.72 -11.50 41.92
N VAL A 12 -3.04 -11.71 41.87
CA VAL A 12 -3.68 -12.53 40.84
C VAL A 12 -3.76 -11.66 39.58
N THR A 13 -2.86 -11.91 38.63
CA THR A 13 -2.96 -11.39 37.27
C THR A 13 -4.18 -12.05 36.62
N ALA A 14 -5.27 -11.30 36.52
CA ALA A 14 -6.45 -11.72 35.78
C ALA A 14 -6.10 -11.79 34.29
N VAL A 15 -5.69 -12.96 33.82
CA VAL A 15 -5.80 -13.35 32.42
C VAL A 15 -7.30 -13.45 32.13
N LEU A 16 -7.90 -12.36 31.67
CA LEU A 16 -9.21 -12.41 31.02
C LEU A 16 -9.02 -13.18 29.72
N CYS A 17 -9.21 -14.50 29.80
CA CYS A 17 -9.58 -15.34 28.66
C CYS A 17 -10.86 -14.76 28.05
N GLY A 18 -10.70 -13.83 27.12
CA GLY A 18 -11.71 -13.60 26.10
C GLY A 18 -11.92 -14.93 25.40
N ARG A 19 -13.12 -15.51 25.58
CA ARG A 19 -13.56 -16.64 24.77
C ARG A 19 -13.35 -16.25 23.32
N ALA A 20 -12.38 -16.89 22.67
CA ALA A 20 -12.26 -16.86 21.22
C ALA A 20 -13.58 -17.44 20.68
N ASN A 21 -14.49 -16.56 20.26
CA ASN A 21 -15.49 -16.97 19.31
C ASN A 21 -14.70 -17.47 18.11
N VAL A 22 -14.72 -18.79 17.91
CA VAL A 22 -14.38 -19.40 16.63
C VAL A 22 -15.39 -18.83 15.65
N HIS A 23 -15.03 -17.68 15.05
CA HIS A 23 -15.72 -17.19 13.88
C HIS A 23 -15.47 -18.24 12.81
N ASP A 24 -16.52 -18.99 12.47
CA ASP A 24 -16.73 -19.47 11.12
C ASP A 24 -16.11 -18.45 10.15
N GLY A 25 -15.21 -18.90 9.28
CA GLY A 25 -14.47 -18.04 8.35
C GLY A 25 -15.36 -17.13 7.50
N ARG A 26 -16.67 -17.34 7.49
CA ARG A 26 -17.70 -16.46 6.96
C ARG A 26 -18.08 -15.42 8.01
N GLY A 27 -17.54 -14.20 7.88
CA GLY A 27 -18.10 -13.04 8.60
C GLY A 27 -19.60 -12.90 8.34
N ARG A 28 -20.33 -12.24 9.24
CA ARG A 28 -21.72 -11.84 8.93
C ARG A 28 -21.68 -10.83 7.79
N VAL A 29 -21.95 -11.29 6.59
CA VAL A 29 -22.22 -10.47 5.42
C VAL A 29 -23.69 -10.06 5.54
N VAL A 30 -24.02 -8.76 5.46
CA VAL A 30 -25.37 -8.40 4.97
C VAL A 30 -25.42 -9.06 3.62
N GLU A 31 -26.34 -9.99 3.37
CA GLU A 31 -26.63 -10.39 2.00
C GLU A 31 -26.64 -9.12 1.16
N ALA A 32 -25.62 -8.95 0.30
CA ALA A 32 -25.53 -7.77 -0.53
C ALA A 32 -26.90 -7.66 -1.20
N PRO A 33 -27.62 -6.53 -1.10
CA PRO A 33 -28.86 -6.45 -1.84
C PRO A 33 -28.46 -6.67 -3.28
N ALA A 34 -29.03 -7.71 -3.89
CA ALA A 34 -28.77 -8.18 -5.25
C ALA A 34 -29.00 -7.09 -6.34
N ALA A 35 -29.35 -5.87 -5.91
CA ALA A 35 -29.46 -4.68 -6.72
C ALA A 35 -28.10 -4.29 -7.30
N ARG A 36 -28.04 -4.39 -8.62
CA ARG A 36 -26.93 -3.93 -9.44
C ARG A 36 -26.75 -2.41 -9.25
N LEU A 37 -25.50 -1.94 -9.38
CA LEU A 37 -25.18 -0.52 -9.36
C LEU A 37 -25.62 0.10 -10.69
N THR A 38 -26.37 1.19 -10.60
CA THR A 38 -26.84 1.95 -11.75
C THR A 38 -25.69 2.71 -12.42
N PHE A 39 -25.68 2.70 -13.75
CA PHE A 39 -24.74 3.46 -14.55
C PHE A 39 -25.18 4.92 -14.67
N LEU A 40 -24.26 5.85 -14.41
CA LEU A 40 -24.43 7.29 -14.58
C LEU A 40 -23.65 7.76 -15.81
N ASP A 41 -24.32 8.50 -16.69
CA ASP A 41 -23.72 9.11 -17.88
C ASP A 41 -22.93 10.39 -17.58
N HIS A 42 -23.19 11.03 -16.44
CA HIS A 42 -22.44 12.18 -15.92
C HIS A 42 -22.16 12.04 -14.42
N ALA A 43 -21.13 12.74 -13.96
CA ALA A 43 -20.82 12.81 -12.54
C ALA A 43 -21.86 13.69 -11.80
N PRO A 44 -22.40 13.24 -10.65
CA PRO A 44 -23.26 14.07 -9.79
C PRO A 44 -22.52 15.27 -9.20
N ALA A 45 -23.27 16.26 -8.71
CA ALA A 45 -22.69 17.40 -8.01
C ALA A 45 -22.38 17.00 -6.56
N ILE A 46 -21.10 17.09 -6.15
CA ILE A 46 -20.69 16.64 -4.81
C ILE A 46 -20.81 17.79 -3.82
N ASP A 47 -22.01 17.98 -3.27
CA ASP A 47 -22.33 19.04 -2.30
C ASP A 47 -22.86 18.49 -0.95
N GLY A 48 -22.99 17.16 -0.84
CA GLY A 48 -23.45 16.47 0.36
C GLY A 48 -24.95 16.15 0.33
N VAL A 49 -25.68 16.63 -0.68
CA VAL A 49 -27.10 16.42 -0.86
C VAL A 49 -27.32 15.50 -2.07
N LEU A 50 -28.09 14.43 -1.88
CA LEU A 50 -28.46 13.52 -2.97
C LEU A 50 -29.14 14.28 -4.12
N ASP A 51 -28.54 14.25 -5.32
CA ASP A 51 -29.10 14.92 -6.50
C ASP A 51 -30.49 14.37 -6.88
N ALA A 52 -31.28 15.23 -7.52
CA ALA A 52 -32.56 14.85 -8.12
C ALA A 52 -32.36 13.78 -9.22
N GLY A 53 -33.12 12.70 -9.15
CA GLY A 53 -33.00 11.52 -10.01
C GLY A 53 -32.25 10.35 -9.36
N LEU A 54 -31.40 10.62 -8.36
CA LEU A 54 -30.64 9.58 -7.64
C LEU A 54 -31.39 8.99 -6.44
N GLU A 55 -32.59 9.47 -6.14
CA GLU A 55 -33.44 8.96 -5.04
C GLU A 55 -33.91 7.53 -5.30
N THR A 56 -33.97 7.14 -6.59
CA THR A 56 -34.35 5.79 -7.04
C THR A 56 -33.25 4.75 -6.87
N LEU A 57 -32.01 5.17 -6.60
CA LEU A 57 -30.91 4.24 -6.34
C LEU A 57 -31.23 3.35 -5.13
N ALA A 58 -30.91 2.07 -5.25
CA ALA A 58 -31.18 1.09 -4.21
C ALA A 58 -30.53 1.49 -2.87
N ILE A 59 -31.38 1.56 -1.83
CA ILE A 59 -30.96 1.83 -0.45
C ILE A 59 -30.39 0.54 0.15
N ARG A 60 -29.19 0.62 0.70
CA ARG A 60 -28.48 -0.51 1.30
C ARG A 60 -28.26 -0.25 2.80
N PRO A 61 -28.75 -1.10 3.71
CA PRO A 61 -28.55 -0.93 5.14
C PRO A 61 -27.12 -1.30 5.56
N LEU A 62 -26.65 -0.73 6.67
CA LEU A 62 -25.39 -1.11 7.32
C LEU A 62 -25.65 -1.85 8.64
N LEU A 63 -24.80 -2.82 8.98
CA LEU A 63 -24.90 -3.58 10.23
C LEU A 63 -24.04 -2.96 11.31
N LEU A 64 -24.58 -2.86 12.52
CA LEU A 64 -23.75 -2.62 13.70
C LEU A 64 -22.77 -3.79 13.89
N VAL A 65 -21.47 -3.51 13.80
CA VAL A 65 -20.39 -4.49 13.99
C VAL A 65 -19.61 -4.27 15.29
N SER A 66 -19.58 -3.04 15.81
CA SER A 66 -18.99 -2.73 17.11
C SER A 66 -19.62 -1.51 17.77
N GLY A 67 -19.52 -1.43 19.09
CA GLY A 67 -20.19 -0.41 19.89
C GLY A 67 -21.65 -0.76 20.19
N ARG A 68 -22.44 0.24 20.57
CA ARG A 68 -23.87 0.11 20.86
C ARG A 68 -24.66 0.97 19.89
N PRO A 69 -25.88 0.56 19.49
CA PRO A 69 -26.70 1.40 18.64
C PRO A 69 -27.11 2.64 19.41
N ASP A 70 -27.14 3.79 18.73
CA ASP A 70 -27.79 4.97 19.27
C ASP A 70 -29.31 4.77 19.18
N ALA A 71 -29.97 4.69 20.34
CA ALA A 71 -31.43 4.48 20.39
C ALA A 71 -32.21 5.66 19.78
N ALA A 72 -31.60 6.84 19.64
CA ALA A 72 -32.22 8.03 19.09
C ALA A 72 -32.13 8.11 17.55
N THR A 73 -31.25 7.33 16.91
CA THR A 73 -31.01 7.43 15.47
C THR A 73 -31.16 6.08 14.76
N ARG A 74 -31.73 6.11 13.56
CA ARG A 74 -31.80 4.92 12.71
C ARG A 74 -30.39 4.50 12.29
N PRO A 75 -30.12 3.20 12.06
CA PRO A 75 -28.86 2.76 11.48
C PRO A 75 -28.58 3.48 10.14
N PRO A 76 -27.31 3.84 9.87
CA PRO A 76 -26.93 4.43 8.60
C PRO A 76 -27.27 3.52 7.41
N SER A 77 -27.50 4.14 6.25
CA SER A 77 -27.71 3.45 4.99
C SER A 77 -26.95 4.14 3.86
N TYR A 78 -26.77 3.46 2.74
CA TYR A 78 -26.01 4.01 1.63
C TYR A 78 -26.59 3.66 0.26
N ARG A 79 -26.26 4.47 -0.73
CA ARG A 79 -26.55 4.28 -2.15
C ARG A 79 -25.24 4.26 -2.92
N LEU A 80 -25.21 3.46 -3.99
CA LEU A 80 -24.08 3.35 -4.88
C LEU A 80 -24.55 3.50 -6.32
N ALA A 81 -23.72 4.15 -7.12
CA ALA A 81 -23.81 4.18 -8.57
C ALA A 81 -22.39 4.23 -9.15
N TYR A 82 -22.27 4.10 -10.46
CA TYR A 82 -20.95 4.17 -11.10
C TYR A 82 -21.03 4.82 -12.47
N SER A 83 -19.93 5.38 -12.94
CA SER A 83 -19.73 5.80 -14.32
C SER A 83 -18.48 5.15 -14.89
N ALA A 84 -18.12 5.49 -16.12
CA ALA A 84 -16.84 5.08 -16.70
C ALA A 84 -15.63 5.59 -15.92
N GLU A 85 -15.77 6.68 -15.17
CA GLU A 85 -14.66 7.33 -14.50
C GLU A 85 -14.72 7.21 -12.99
N HIS A 86 -15.92 7.04 -12.40
CA HIS A 86 -16.11 7.20 -10.97
C HIS A 86 -16.96 6.08 -10.33
N LEU A 87 -16.65 5.80 -9.07
CA LEU A 87 -17.56 5.20 -8.11
C LEU A 87 -18.25 6.33 -7.32
N TYR A 88 -19.58 6.33 -7.30
CA TYR A 88 -20.38 7.27 -6.52
C TYR A 88 -20.94 6.59 -5.27
N LEU A 89 -20.87 7.29 -4.14
CA LEU A 89 -21.36 6.84 -2.85
C LEU A 89 -22.08 7.98 -2.13
N HIS A 90 -23.33 7.75 -1.73
CA HIS A 90 -24.05 8.61 -0.81
C HIS A 90 -24.39 7.83 0.45
N VAL A 91 -24.01 8.33 1.63
CA VAL A 91 -24.24 7.71 2.93
C VAL A 91 -25.19 8.60 3.74
N ASP A 92 -26.37 8.07 4.05
CA ASP A 92 -27.37 8.70 4.90
C ASP A 92 -27.15 8.25 6.35
N LEU A 93 -26.85 9.21 7.23
CA LEU A 93 -26.55 9.00 8.63
C LEU A 93 -27.77 9.16 9.55
N GLY A 94 -28.93 9.55 8.98
CA GLY A 94 -30.11 9.94 9.73
C GLY A 94 -30.04 11.35 10.32
N ALA A 95 -30.98 11.67 11.21
CA ALA A 95 -31.05 12.97 11.87
C ALA A 95 -29.88 13.19 12.83
N GLY A 96 -29.43 14.45 12.94
CA GLY A 96 -28.34 14.85 13.84
C GLY A 96 -27.24 15.64 13.12
N GLU A 97 -26.35 16.22 13.90
CA GLU A 97 -25.15 16.89 13.38
C GLU A 97 -24.01 15.89 13.16
N ILE A 98 -23.13 16.21 12.21
CA ILE A 98 -21.91 15.45 11.97
C ILE A 98 -20.83 15.85 12.97
N VAL A 99 -20.34 14.87 13.74
CA VAL A 99 -19.35 15.09 14.79
C VAL A 99 -17.93 14.83 14.26
N GLN A 100 -17.17 15.91 14.08
CA GLN A 100 -15.77 15.85 13.70
C GLN A 100 -14.87 15.61 14.93
N ARG A 101 -14.10 14.52 14.93
CA ARG A 101 -13.04 14.19 15.92
C ARG A 101 -11.71 13.98 15.20
N ASP A 102 -10.60 13.92 15.95
CA ASP A 102 -9.30 13.51 15.39
C ASP A 102 -9.42 12.12 14.75
N ARG A 103 -8.92 12.01 13.50
CA ARG A 103 -9.12 10.83 12.66
C ARG A 103 -10.59 10.41 12.64
N ALA A 104 -11.46 11.28 12.13
CA ALA A 104 -12.91 11.07 12.18
C ALA A 104 -13.33 9.71 11.59
N TYR A 105 -12.68 9.25 10.53
CA TYR A 105 -12.85 7.89 9.98
C TYR A 105 -12.71 6.75 11.02
N GLN A 106 -11.95 6.95 12.10
CA GLN A 106 -11.80 6.01 13.22
C GLN A 106 -12.58 6.38 14.49
N ASN A 107 -12.72 7.68 14.79
CA ASN A 107 -13.17 8.14 16.12
C ASN A 107 -14.41 9.04 16.10
N GLY A 108 -14.70 9.67 14.95
CA GLY A 108 -15.80 10.59 14.73
C GLY A 108 -16.80 10.05 13.73
N ASP A 109 -17.65 10.92 13.22
CA ASP A 109 -18.47 10.61 12.06
C ASP A 109 -17.58 10.60 10.82
N GLY A 110 -17.32 9.42 10.25
CA GLY A 110 -16.42 9.28 9.11
C GLY A 110 -16.54 7.92 8.43
N LEU A 111 -15.94 7.81 7.25
CA LEU A 111 -16.07 6.64 6.38
C LEU A 111 -14.74 5.91 6.22
N ILE A 112 -14.82 4.59 6.19
CA ILE A 112 -13.77 3.69 5.72
C ILE A 112 -14.35 2.93 4.53
N VAL A 113 -13.75 3.06 3.35
CA VAL A 113 -14.21 2.42 2.11
C VAL A 113 -13.14 1.47 1.61
N VAL A 114 -13.47 0.19 1.50
CA VAL A 114 -12.60 -0.82 0.88
C VAL A 114 -13.03 -1.01 -0.57
N VAL A 115 -12.10 -0.86 -1.50
CA VAL A 115 -12.25 -1.29 -2.90
C VAL A 115 -11.23 -2.39 -3.14
N ALA A 116 -11.68 -3.58 -3.51
CA ALA A 116 -10.85 -4.78 -3.53
C ALA A 116 -10.94 -5.54 -4.84
N ARG A 117 -9.93 -6.37 -5.12
CA ARG A 117 -10.01 -7.43 -6.13
C ARG A 117 -10.58 -8.68 -5.46
N PRO A 118 -11.74 -9.19 -5.91
CA PRO A 118 -12.27 -10.42 -5.35
C PRO A 118 -11.32 -11.61 -5.51
N ALA A 119 -11.03 -12.28 -4.41
CA ALA A 119 -10.40 -13.59 -4.37
C ALA A 119 -11.43 -14.70 -4.68
N THR A 120 -10.92 -15.84 -5.13
CA THR A 120 -11.74 -17.01 -5.46
C THR A 120 -12.59 -17.46 -4.27
N GLY A 121 -13.87 -17.69 -4.50
CA GLY A 121 -14.80 -18.18 -3.48
C GLY A 121 -15.17 -17.16 -2.38
N GLY A 122 -14.88 -15.87 -2.58
CA GLY A 122 -15.21 -14.82 -1.63
C GLY A 122 -14.31 -14.79 -0.38
N ALA A 123 -13.14 -15.42 -0.44
CA ALA A 123 -12.17 -15.38 0.65
C ALA A 123 -11.65 -13.94 0.88
N PRO A 124 -11.19 -13.60 2.10
CA PRO A 124 -10.49 -12.34 2.31
C PRO A 124 -9.30 -12.17 1.36
N THR A 125 -9.08 -10.96 0.87
CA THR A 125 -8.07 -10.65 -0.15
C THR A 125 -6.99 -9.72 0.39
N GLU A 126 -5.77 -9.87 -0.12
CA GLU A 126 -4.66 -8.95 0.13
C GLU A 126 -4.61 -7.83 -0.93
N GLU A 127 -5.44 -7.88 -1.97
CA GLU A 127 -5.44 -6.91 -3.07
C GLU A 127 -6.58 -5.91 -2.94
N PHE A 128 -6.30 -4.76 -2.33
CA PHE A 128 -7.32 -3.74 -2.06
C PHE A 128 -6.74 -2.33 -1.90
N SER A 129 -7.62 -1.33 -1.86
CA SER A 129 -7.36 -0.01 -1.30
C SER A 129 -8.37 0.26 -0.18
N VAL A 130 -7.89 0.65 1.00
CA VAL A 130 -8.72 1.19 2.08
C VAL A 130 -8.64 2.71 2.02
N LEU A 131 -9.78 3.36 1.80
CA LEU A 131 -9.91 4.80 1.71
C LEU A 131 -10.50 5.33 3.02
N GLY A 132 -9.95 6.42 3.54
CA GLY A 132 -10.52 7.14 4.68
C GLY A 132 -11.15 8.44 4.23
N PHE A 133 -12.36 8.74 4.70
CA PHE A 133 -13.03 10.02 4.51
C PHE A 133 -13.47 10.64 5.83
N SER A 134 -13.13 11.91 6.04
CA SER A 134 -13.50 12.70 7.23
C SER A 134 -14.35 13.91 6.83
N PRO A 135 -15.24 14.40 7.71
CA PRO A 135 -16.11 15.54 7.44
C PRO A 135 -15.35 16.87 7.57
N GLY A 136 -15.97 17.94 7.07
CA GLY A 136 -15.46 19.31 7.18
C GLY A 136 -14.22 19.58 6.33
N LYS A 137 -13.64 20.78 6.48
CA LYS A 137 -12.35 21.16 5.88
C LYS A 137 -11.26 21.02 6.97
N PRO A 138 -10.60 19.86 7.10
CA PRO A 138 -9.53 19.70 8.09
C PRO A 138 -8.33 20.61 7.77
N ALA A 139 -7.44 20.78 8.75
CA ALA A 139 -6.24 21.61 8.60
C ALA A 139 -5.32 21.16 7.46
N ALA A 140 -5.37 19.87 7.07
CA ALA A 140 -4.67 19.33 5.90
C ALA A 140 -5.57 18.41 5.06
N ARG A 141 -5.49 18.52 3.73
CA ARG A 141 -6.31 17.74 2.77
C ARG A 141 -6.22 16.21 2.96
N TRP A 142 -5.04 15.69 3.32
CA TRP A 142 -4.85 14.25 3.54
C TRP A 142 -5.67 13.70 4.71
N GLN A 143 -6.08 14.55 5.66
CA GLN A 143 -6.95 14.14 6.78
C GLN A 143 -8.41 13.98 6.34
N GLN A 144 -8.76 14.54 5.18
CA GLN A 144 -10.12 14.53 4.64
C GLN A 144 -10.39 13.33 3.74
N ARG A 145 -9.43 12.99 2.88
CA ARG A 145 -9.56 11.95 1.85
C ARG A 145 -8.18 11.37 1.49
N PHE A 146 -8.01 10.08 1.68
CA PHE A 146 -6.71 9.44 1.49
C PHE A 146 -6.86 7.93 1.30
N VAL A 147 -5.85 7.31 0.69
CA VAL A 147 -5.62 5.87 0.78
C VAL A 147 -4.86 5.60 2.07
N TRP A 148 -5.53 4.92 2.99
CA TRP A 148 -4.92 4.48 4.24
C TRP A 148 -4.02 3.27 4.00
N TYR A 149 -4.60 2.22 3.44
CA TYR A 149 -3.90 0.98 3.12
C TYR A 149 -4.01 0.68 1.63
N ARG A 150 -2.92 0.19 1.06
CA ARG A 150 -2.85 -0.29 -0.30
C ARG A 150 -2.29 -1.67 -0.27
N ASN A 151 -3.16 -2.63 -0.54
CA ASN A 151 -2.96 -4.02 -0.15
C ASN A 151 -2.74 -4.06 1.36
N VAL A 152 -1.88 -4.94 1.84
CA VAL A 152 -1.63 -5.09 3.28
C VAL A 152 -0.76 -3.98 3.89
N ASP A 153 -0.19 -3.10 3.05
CA ASP A 153 0.77 -2.07 3.45
C ASP A 153 0.12 -0.71 3.70
N LEU A 154 0.67 0.03 4.66
CA LEU A 154 0.31 1.42 4.96
C LEU A 154 0.80 2.34 3.83
N GLU A 155 -0.08 3.16 3.26
CA GLU A 155 0.27 4.10 2.19
C GLU A 155 0.15 5.57 2.62
N MET A 156 -0.96 5.95 3.28
CA MET A 156 -1.26 7.33 3.69
C MET A 156 -1.19 8.37 2.56
N ARG A 157 -1.54 7.97 1.33
CA ARG A 157 -1.51 8.83 0.14
C ARG A 157 -2.77 9.69 0.04
N SER A 158 -2.63 10.98 -0.23
CA SER A 158 -3.77 11.87 -0.55
C SER A 158 -4.55 11.37 -1.77
N LEU A 159 -5.88 11.48 -1.72
CA LEU A 159 -6.74 11.38 -2.91
C LEU A 159 -6.89 12.80 -3.49
N ASP A 160 -6.28 13.04 -4.64
CA ASP A 160 -6.18 14.37 -5.21
C ASP A 160 -7.44 14.73 -6.02
N SER A 161 -8.04 13.75 -6.68
CA SER A 161 -9.20 13.93 -7.55
C SER A 161 -10.53 13.47 -6.94
N ALA A 162 -10.52 12.55 -5.96
CA ALA A 162 -11.73 12.16 -5.24
C ALA A 162 -12.40 13.37 -4.60
N GLN A 163 -13.73 13.39 -4.55
CA GLN A 163 -14.50 14.47 -3.93
C GLN A 163 -15.25 13.91 -2.72
N VAL A 164 -15.38 14.74 -1.69
CA VAL A 164 -16.20 14.44 -0.52
C VAL A 164 -16.87 15.71 -0.04
N ALA A 165 -18.16 15.64 0.21
CA ALA A 165 -18.96 16.68 0.82
C ALA A 165 -19.88 16.09 1.89
N THR A 166 -20.35 16.95 2.78
CA THR A 166 -21.21 16.57 3.89
C THR A 166 -22.33 17.56 4.04
N PHE A 167 -23.53 17.06 4.30
CA PHE A 167 -24.71 17.85 4.60
C PHE A 167 -25.20 17.54 6.02
N SER A 168 -25.78 18.53 6.70
CA SER A 168 -26.44 18.33 8.00
C SER A 168 -27.62 19.28 8.15
N SER A 169 -28.71 18.75 8.67
CA SER A 169 -29.94 19.46 9.01
C SER A 169 -30.59 18.77 10.22
N ALA A 170 -31.62 19.39 10.79
CA ALA A 170 -32.38 18.78 11.88
C ALA A 170 -33.02 17.43 11.49
N ALA A 171 -33.31 17.23 10.20
CA ALA A 171 -34.00 16.03 9.71
C ALA A 171 -33.04 14.95 9.17
N SER A 172 -31.87 15.33 8.66
CA SER A 172 -30.94 14.41 8.00
C SER A 172 -29.52 14.96 7.94
N SER A 173 -28.55 14.05 7.99
CA SER A 173 -27.14 14.29 7.72
C SER A 173 -26.59 13.21 6.78
N ALA A 174 -25.63 13.60 5.94
CA ALA A 174 -25.11 12.72 4.91
C ALA A 174 -23.64 13.00 4.56
N PHE A 175 -23.00 11.97 4.01
CA PHE A 175 -21.79 12.09 3.22
C PHE A 175 -22.10 11.82 1.76
N GLU A 176 -21.44 12.54 0.88
CA GLU A 176 -21.44 12.30 -0.54
C GLU A 176 -20.01 12.23 -1.05
N VAL A 177 -19.68 11.15 -1.76
CA VAL A 177 -18.31 10.81 -2.17
C VAL A 177 -18.29 10.39 -3.62
N LEU A 178 -17.32 10.92 -4.36
CA LEU A 178 -17.01 10.53 -5.73
C LEU A 178 -15.55 10.10 -5.82
N VAL A 179 -15.30 8.84 -6.16
CA VAL A 179 -13.94 8.28 -6.24
C VAL A 179 -13.61 7.93 -7.69
N PRO A 180 -12.62 8.60 -8.31
CA PRO A 180 -12.13 8.20 -9.62
C PRO A 180 -11.53 6.80 -9.60
N TRP A 181 -11.88 5.95 -10.56
CA TRP A 181 -11.31 4.60 -10.69
C TRP A 181 -9.79 4.64 -10.88
N SER A 182 -9.25 5.73 -11.42
CA SER A 182 -7.80 5.95 -11.57
C SER A 182 -7.08 6.05 -10.22
N GLU A 183 -7.74 6.52 -9.16
CA GLU A 183 -7.14 6.63 -7.81
C GLU A 183 -7.21 5.33 -7.01
N VAL A 184 -8.02 4.37 -7.48
CA VAL A 184 -8.11 3.00 -6.97
C VAL A 184 -7.68 1.98 -8.04
N TYR A 185 -6.82 2.38 -8.98
CA TYR A 185 -6.23 1.50 -9.99
C TYR A 185 -5.72 0.19 -9.36
N PRO A 186 -5.85 -1.00 -9.97
CA PRO A 186 -6.44 -1.28 -11.28
C PRO A 186 -7.96 -1.56 -11.20
N HIS A 187 -8.62 -1.29 -10.07
CA HIS A 187 -10.03 -1.64 -9.87
C HIS A 187 -10.91 -0.81 -10.80
N HIS A 188 -11.60 -1.50 -11.70
CA HIS A 188 -12.52 -0.87 -12.65
C HIS A 188 -13.58 -1.89 -13.09
N PRO A 189 -14.89 -1.57 -13.04
CA PRO A 189 -15.97 -2.52 -13.29
C PRO A 189 -15.99 -3.05 -14.74
N TRP A 190 -15.45 -2.27 -15.68
CA TRP A 190 -15.31 -2.72 -17.06
C TRP A 190 -14.10 -3.63 -17.30
N LEU A 191 -13.16 -3.74 -16.37
CA LEU A 191 -11.90 -4.47 -16.61
C LEU A 191 -11.69 -5.63 -15.64
N SER A 192 -12.38 -5.62 -14.50
CA SER A 192 -12.27 -6.62 -13.44
C SER A 192 -13.52 -6.64 -12.56
N ALA A 193 -13.72 -7.72 -11.81
CA ALA A 193 -14.66 -7.73 -10.71
C ALA A 193 -14.18 -6.79 -9.58
N VAL A 194 -15.13 -6.21 -8.85
CA VAL A 194 -14.85 -5.23 -7.78
C VAL A 194 -15.50 -5.69 -6.48
N GLY A 195 -14.67 -5.92 -5.46
CA GLY A 195 -15.10 -6.10 -4.09
C GLY A 195 -15.25 -4.75 -3.39
N PHE A 196 -16.20 -4.66 -2.45
CA PHE A 196 -16.52 -3.45 -1.72
C PHE A 196 -16.84 -3.74 -0.26
N ASN A 197 -16.39 -2.84 0.62
CA ASN A 197 -16.92 -2.75 1.98
C ASN A 197 -16.98 -1.28 2.40
N LEU A 198 -18.11 -0.84 2.93
CA LEU A 198 -18.26 0.45 3.57
C LEU A 198 -18.38 0.23 5.07
N CYS A 199 -17.58 0.95 5.84
CA CYS A 199 -17.78 1.13 7.27
C CYS A 199 -17.97 2.60 7.60
N VAL A 200 -18.97 2.89 8.43
CA VAL A 200 -19.28 4.21 8.97
C VAL A 200 -18.97 4.16 10.46
N THR A 201 -18.04 5.01 10.90
CA THR A 201 -17.90 5.30 12.33
C THR A 201 -18.91 6.37 12.69
N ARG A 202 -19.68 6.15 13.77
CA ARG A 202 -20.59 7.12 14.37
C ARG A 202 -20.06 7.53 15.73
N ALA A 203 -19.89 8.82 15.95
CA ALA A 203 -19.55 9.34 17.27
C ALA A 203 -20.79 9.34 18.17
N LEU A 204 -20.62 8.87 19.41
CA LEU A 204 -21.64 8.86 20.44
C LEU A 204 -21.22 9.79 21.59
N PRO A 205 -22.13 10.13 22.53
CA PRO A 205 -21.79 10.84 23.77
C PRO A 205 -20.67 10.15 24.58
N ASP A 206 -20.10 10.87 25.54
CA ASP A 206 -19.06 10.35 26.45
C ASP A 206 -17.81 9.77 25.76
N ASN A 207 -17.50 10.29 24.57
CA ASN A 207 -16.40 9.83 23.72
C ASN A 207 -16.53 8.35 23.27
N GLU A 208 -17.74 7.79 23.33
CA GLU A 208 -18.05 6.48 22.74
C GLU A 208 -18.18 6.58 21.21
N LYS A 209 -18.22 5.41 20.57
CA LYS A 209 -18.45 5.26 19.13
C LYS A 209 -19.14 3.95 18.79
N ALA A 210 -19.86 3.95 17.68
CA ALA A 210 -20.39 2.76 17.04
C ALA A 210 -19.83 2.63 15.62
N ARG A 211 -19.65 1.40 15.14
CA ARG A 211 -19.23 1.14 13.76
C ARG A 211 -20.31 0.33 13.05
N TYR A 212 -20.72 0.82 11.89
CA TYR A 212 -21.68 0.18 11.02
C TYR A 212 -21.04 -0.20 9.71
N CYS A 213 -21.11 -1.45 9.27
CA CYS A 213 -20.47 -1.89 8.03
C CYS A 213 -21.41 -2.68 7.10
N SER A 214 -21.11 -2.66 5.80
CA SER A 214 -21.78 -3.52 4.82
C SER A 214 -21.31 -4.99 4.94
N VAL A 215 -20.05 -5.19 5.32
CA VAL A 215 -19.45 -6.49 5.61
C VAL A 215 -18.71 -6.41 6.93
N ASP A 216 -18.97 -7.37 7.82
CA ASP A 216 -18.27 -7.50 9.09
C ASP A 216 -16.81 -7.97 8.88
N ASP A 217 -15.91 -6.98 8.88
CA ASP A 217 -14.47 -7.17 8.83
C ASP A 217 -13.82 -6.65 10.13
N PRO A 218 -13.45 -7.53 11.08
CA PRO A 218 -12.77 -7.12 12.30
C PRO A 218 -11.36 -6.58 12.04
N ARG A 219 -10.83 -6.69 10.81
CA ARG A 219 -9.49 -6.26 10.41
C ARG A 219 -9.52 -5.08 9.44
N VAL A 220 -10.66 -4.41 9.24
CA VAL A 220 -10.80 -3.32 8.26
C VAL A 220 -9.74 -2.21 8.42
N ASP A 221 -9.34 -1.95 9.66
CA ASP A 221 -8.33 -0.96 10.08
C ASP A 221 -7.04 -1.60 10.63
N SER A 222 -6.79 -2.89 10.38
CA SER A 222 -5.59 -3.60 10.84
C SER A 222 -4.48 -3.62 9.79
N GLU A 223 -3.24 -3.36 10.21
CA GLU A 223 -2.07 -3.50 9.35
C GLU A 223 -1.81 -4.96 8.95
N GLN A 224 -1.13 -5.17 7.81
CA GLN A 224 -0.57 -6.46 7.42
C GLN A 224 -1.59 -7.62 7.42
N SER A 225 -2.83 -7.34 7.00
CA SER A 225 -3.96 -8.28 7.09
C SER A 225 -4.83 -8.27 5.84
N PRO A 226 -5.33 -9.43 5.37
CA PRO A 226 -6.35 -9.48 4.33
C PRO A 226 -7.65 -8.79 4.73
N ARG A 227 -8.45 -8.34 3.75
CA ARG A 227 -9.75 -7.68 3.95
C ARG A 227 -10.92 -8.50 3.46
N ARG A 228 -12.03 -8.43 4.19
CA ARG A 228 -13.33 -8.96 3.76
C ARG A 228 -14.10 -7.92 2.96
N TYR A 229 -14.85 -8.39 1.97
CA TYR A 229 -15.59 -7.56 1.04
C TYR A 229 -16.85 -8.30 0.55
N GLY A 230 -17.81 -7.55 0.02
CA GLY A 230 -18.91 -8.07 -0.79
C GLY A 230 -18.64 -7.75 -2.26
N GLU A 231 -19.01 -8.63 -3.18
CA GLU A 231 -18.83 -8.37 -4.61
C GLU A 231 -19.92 -7.42 -5.13
N LEU A 232 -19.51 -6.37 -5.83
CA LEU A 232 -20.45 -5.45 -6.48
C LEU A 232 -20.93 -6.06 -7.81
N ALA A 233 -22.23 -5.98 -8.04
CA ALA A 233 -22.82 -6.24 -9.34
C ALA A 233 -23.14 -4.91 -10.03
N PHE A 234 -22.88 -4.81 -11.34
CA PHE A 234 -23.06 -3.59 -12.12
C PHE A 234 -24.12 -3.81 -13.19
N GLU A 235 -24.99 -2.82 -13.41
CA GLU A 235 -25.88 -2.83 -14.56
C GLU A 235 -25.07 -2.75 -15.86
N PRO A 236 -25.50 -3.35 -16.98
CA PRO A 236 -24.84 -3.08 -18.26
C PRO A 236 -24.94 -1.59 -18.58
N PRO A 237 -23.82 -0.88 -18.86
CA PRO A 237 -23.89 0.54 -19.14
C PRO A 237 -24.47 0.79 -20.53
N GLU A 238 -25.27 1.83 -20.67
CA GLU A 238 -25.82 2.28 -21.95
C GLU A 238 -25.10 3.54 -22.41
N ALA A 239 -24.59 3.52 -23.64
CA ALA A 239 -23.91 4.66 -24.21
C ALA A 239 -24.92 5.72 -24.68
N LYS A 240 -24.77 6.95 -24.19
CA LYS A 240 -25.51 8.13 -24.67
C LYS A 240 -24.51 9.16 -25.21
N GLY A 241 -24.29 9.17 -26.52
CA GLY A 241 -23.41 10.15 -27.18
C GLY A 241 -21.95 9.71 -27.29
N VAL A 242 -21.05 10.41 -26.61
CA VAL A 242 -19.59 10.27 -26.77
C VAL A 242 -19.11 8.90 -26.33
N THR A 243 -18.13 8.33 -27.06
CA THR A 243 -17.53 7.05 -26.66
C THR A 243 -16.82 7.22 -25.33
N GLN A 244 -16.98 6.24 -24.45
CA GLN A 244 -16.28 6.21 -23.17
C GLN A 244 -15.25 5.09 -23.16
N ALA A 245 -14.11 5.29 -22.48
CA ALA A 245 -13.03 4.32 -22.47
C ALA A 245 -12.30 4.24 -21.13
N ALA A 246 -11.79 3.05 -20.82
CA ALA A 246 -10.89 2.80 -19.71
C ALA A 246 -9.82 1.80 -20.15
N ALA A 247 -8.60 1.91 -19.62
CA ALA A 247 -7.53 1.00 -19.96
C ALA A 247 -6.61 0.66 -18.79
N VAL A 248 -6.09 -0.56 -18.79
CA VAL A 248 -5.06 -1.07 -17.87
C VAL A 248 -3.99 -1.77 -18.69
N LEU A 249 -2.77 -1.89 -18.17
CA LEU A 249 -1.81 -2.84 -18.72
C LEU A 249 -2.10 -4.22 -18.14
N GLU A 250 -1.89 -5.27 -18.93
CA GLU A 250 -1.90 -6.65 -18.45
C GLU A 250 -0.92 -6.82 -17.29
N ARG A 251 0.27 -6.21 -17.42
CA ARG A 251 1.25 -6.03 -16.35
C ARG A 251 1.91 -4.66 -16.45
N ASN A 252 2.13 -4.01 -15.31
CA ASN A 252 2.85 -2.75 -15.14
C ASN A 252 4.37 -2.96 -15.02
N HIS A 253 4.85 -4.15 -15.34
CA HIS A 253 6.27 -4.47 -15.42
C HIS A 253 6.54 -5.63 -16.38
N CYS A 254 7.72 -5.63 -17.00
CA CYS A 254 8.24 -6.71 -17.83
C CYS A 254 9.78 -6.71 -17.83
N LEU A 255 10.40 -7.76 -18.37
CA LEU A 255 11.83 -7.74 -18.69
C LEU A 255 12.08 -7.02 -20.03
N VAL A 256 13.29 -6.50 -20.22
CA VAL A 256 13.74 -6.00 -21.54
C VAL A 256 13.47 -7.06 -22.61
N GLY A 257 12.78 -6.66 -23.69
CA GLY A 257 12.42 -7.53 -24.81
C GLY A 257 11.06 -8.22 -24.69
N GLU A 258 10.43 -8.25 -23.51
CA GLU A 258 9.11 -8.85 -23.34
C GLU A 258 7.98 -7.91 -23.85
N PRO A 259 6.98 -8.44 -24.55
CA PRO A 259 5.83 -7.66 -24.99
C PRO A 259 4.91 -7.34 -23.80
N ILE A 260 4.16 -6.24 -23.92
CA ILE A 260 3.10 -5.89 -22.97
C ILE A 260 1.81 -5.62 -23.74
N ARG A 261 0.68 -6.03 -23.17
CA ARG A 261 -0.64 -5.73 -23.71
C ARG A 261 -1.34 -4.67 -22.88
N LEU A 262 -2.01 -3.75 -23.57
CA LEU A 262 -3.01 -2.87 -22.99
C LEU A 262 -4.37 -3.54 -23.14
N ARG A 263 -5.10 -3.71 -22.03
CA ARG A 263 -6.51 -4.07 -22.08
C ARG A 263 -7.34 -2.80 -22.13
N LEU A 264 -8.05 -2.60 -23.23
CA LEU A 264 -8.94 -1.47 -23.46
C LEU A 264 -10.39 -1.93 -23.29
N ALA A 265 -11.15 -1.23 -22.45
CA ALA A 265 -12.60 -1.31 -22.41
C ALA A 265 -13.20 -0.05 -23.07
N THR A 266 -14.18 -0.23 -23.96
CA THR A 266 -14.87 0.87 -24.63
C THR A 266 -16.38 0.71 -24.55
N LEU A 267 -17.09 1.82 -24.44
CA LEU A 267 -18.55 1.89 -24.49
C LEU A 267 -18.95 2.87 -25.60
N ALA A 268 -19.57 2.37 -26.67
CA ALA A 268 -20.02 3.17 -27.81
C ALA A 268 -21.51 2.95 -28.10
N ALA A 269 -22.22 4.01 -28.53
CA ALA A 269 -23.65 3.92 -28.85
C ALA A 269 -23.94 3.21 -30.17
N SER A 270 -23.01 3.31 -31.13
CA SER A 270 -23.05 2.65 -32.42
C SER A 270 -21.64 2.22 -32.82
N PRO A 271 -21.49 1.26 -33.76
CA PRO A 271 -20.18 0.89 -34.26
C PRO A 271 -19.45 2.11 -34.84
N VAL A 272 -18.21 2.35 -34.41
CA VAL A 272 -17.42 3.52 -34.84
C VAL A 272 -15.93 3.15 -34.99
N PRO A 273 -15.28 3.49 -36.12
CA PRO A 273 -13.83 3.38 -36.24
C PRO A 273 -13.15 4.44 -35.37
N ALA A 274 -12.07 4.05 -34.69
CA ALA A 274 -11.28 4.96 -33.88
C ALA A 274 -9.78 4.65 -34.01
N SER A 275 -8.95 5.62 -33.64
CA SER A 275 -7.51 5.44 -33.56
C SER A 275 -7.07 5.55 -32.10
N LEU A 276 -6.46 4.47 -31.59
CA LEU A 276 -5.81 4.44 -30.28
C LEU A 276 -4.36 4.86 -30.45
N THR A 277 -3.99 5.97 -29.83
CA THR A 277 -2.61 6.45 -29.76
C THR A 277 -1.98 6.03 -28.44
N LEU A 278 -0.90 5.26 -28.52
CA LEU A 278 -0.08 4.81 -27.40
C LEU A 278 1.28 5.49 -27.44
N ARG A 279 1.71 6.05 -26.33
CA ARG A 279 3.05 6.64 -26.19
C ARG A 279 3.70 6.20 -24.88
N ALA A 280 5.00 5.94 -24.90
CA ALA A 280 5.77 5.70 -23.68
C ALA A 280 6.78 6.84 -23.50
N TRP A 281 6.78 7.45 -22.32
CA TRP A 281 7.65 8.56 -21.95
C TRP A 281 8.59 8.13 -20.83
N SER A 282 9.88 8.40 -20.96
CA SER A 282 10.86 8.15 -19.90
C SER A 282 10.63 9.10 -18.71
N GLY A 283 11.30 8.82 -17.58
CA GLY A 283 11.30 9.71 -16.42
C GLY A 283 11.84 11.11 -16.73
N GLU A 284 12.74 11.23 -17.70
CA GLU A 284 13.30 12.50 -18.19
C GLU A 284 12.37 13.22 -19.19
N GLY A 285 11.17 12.69 -19.45
CA GLY A 285 10.20 13.26 -20.39
C GLY A 285 10.51 12.98 -21.87
N SER A 286 11.47 12.10 -22.18
CA SER A 286 11.75 11.71 -23.56
C SER A 286 10.71 10.71 -24.07
N ARG A 287 10.17 10.93 -25.27
CA ARG A 287 9.24 9.99 -25.91
C ARG A 287 10.02 8.83 -26.52
N MET A 288 9.90 7.65 -25.90
CA MET A 288 10.62 6.43 -26.29
C MET A 288 9.86 5.59 -27.30
N LEU A 289 8.53 5.70 -27.30
CA LEU A 289 7.66 4.93 -28.17
C LEU A 289 6.42 5.76 -28.53
N SER A 290 5.96 5.61 -29.77
CA SER A 290 4.68 6.15 -30.25
C SER A 290 4.10 5.19 -31.27
N ARG A 291 2.88 4.70 -31.02
CA ARG A 291 2.16 3.78 -31.90
C ARG A 291 0.72 4.26 -32.04
N VAL A 292 0.22 4.32 -33.26
CA VAL A 292 -1.20 4.51 -33.53
C VAL A 292 -1.76 3.18 -34.03
N VAL A 293 -2.84 2.71 -33.41
CA VAL A 293 -3.53 1.47 -33.76
C VAL A 293 -4.95 1.82 -34.15
N ASN A 294 -5.36 1.43 -35.36
CA ASN A 294 -6.75 1.54 -35.75
C ASN A 294 -7.55 0.44 -35.06
N VAL A 295 -8.63 0.83 -34.40
CA VAL A 295 -9.52 -0.05 -33.67
C VAL A 295 -10.94 0.17 -34.14
N ASN A 296 -11.67 -0.91 -34.37
CA ASN A 296 -13.11 -0.84 -34.63
C ASN A 296 -13.82 -1.03 -33.30
N LEU A 297 -14.65 -0.07 -32.91
CA LEU A 297 -15.39 -0.11 -31.65
C LEU A 297 -16.82 -0.58 -31.96
N PRO A 298 -17.22 -1.81 -31.57
CA PRO A 298 -18.61 -2.23 -31.67
C PRO A 298 -19.51 -1.41 -30.74
N ALA A 299 -20.82 -1.48 -30.96
CA ALA A 299 -21.79 -0.91 -30.03
C ALA A 299 -21.80 -1.67 -28.68
N GLY A 300 -22.14 -0.95 -27.62
CA GLY A 300 -22.15 -1.44 -26.25
C GLY A 300 -20.76 -1.48 -25.60
N LEU A 301 -20.70 -2.11 -24.43
CA LEU A 301 -19.44 -2.31 -23.69
C LEU A 301 -18.63 -3.45 -24.29
N GLN A 302 -17.42 -3.17 -24.75
CA GLN A 302 -16.50 -4.13 -25.35
C GLN A 302 -15.14 -4.09 -24.67
N ARG A 303 -14.40 -5.19 -24.79
CA ARG A 303 -13.04 -5.34 -24.26
C ARG A 303 -12.14 -5.92 -25.34
N GLN A 304 -10.98 -5.34 -25.52
CA GLN A 304 -9.98 -5.86 -26.46
C GLN A 304 -8.57 -5.60 -25.93
N ASP A 305 -7.66 -6.51 -26.23
CA ASP A 305 -6.25 -6.35 -25.91
C ASP A 305 -5.52 -5.76 -27.13
N VAL A 306 -4.65 -4.79 -26.88
CA VAL A 306 -3.82 -4.13 -27.89
C VAL A 306 -2.37 -4.22 -27.49
N ASP A 307 -1.53 -4.76 -28.38
CA ASP A 307 -0.10 -4.88 -28.13
C ASP A 307 0.57 -3.51 -28.03
N LEU A 308 1.28 -3.29 -26.92
CA LEU A 308 2.27 -2.24 -26.76
C LEU A 308 3.63 -2.85 -27.15
N PRO A 309 4.36 -2.31 -28.14
CA PRO A 309 5.66 -2.84 -28.53
C PRO A 309 6.76 -2.45 -27.52
N ALA A 310 6.53 -2.78 -26.25
CA ALA A 310 7.42 -2.50 -25.13
C ALA A 310 8.77 -3.22 -25.25
N GLY A 311 8.89 -4.24 -26.09
CA GLY A 311 10.15 -4.96 -26.33
C GLY A 311 11.28 -4.09 -26.88
N THR A 312 11.00 -2.90 -27.40
CA THR A 312 12.04 -1.93 -27.83
C THR A 312 12.49 -0.99 -26.72
N LEU A 313 11.81 -0.98 -25.57
CA LEU A 313 12.14 -0.11 -24.46
C LEU A 313 13.36 -0.66 -23.70
N PRO A 314 14.39 0.17 -23.44
CA PRO A 314 15.47 -0.23 -22.54
C PRO A 314 14.96 -0.39 -21.11
N SER A 315 15.81 -0.92 -20.21
CA SER A 315 15.51 -0.91 -18.78
C SER A 315 15.23 0.53 -18.33
N GLY A 316 14.10 0.73 -17.65
CA GLY A 316 13.66 2.07 -17.26
C GLY A 316 12.26 2.11 -16.66
N GLY A 317 11.92 3.26 -16.07
CA GLY A 317 10.55 3.59 -15.69
C GLY A 317 9.89 4.43 -16.78
N TYR A 318 8.64 4.11 -17.12
CA TYR A 318 7.90 4.75 -18.21
C TYR A 318 6.51 5.16 -17.77
N ALA A 319 6.08 6.31 -18.26
CA ALA A 319 4.67 6.69 -18.31
C ALA A 319 4.11 6.30 -19.67
N VAL A 320 3.19 5.34 -19.70
CA VAL A 320 2.45 4.95 -20.90
C VAL A 320 1.17 5.76 -20.97
N THR A 321 1.05 6.64 -21.96
CA THR A 321 -0.17 7.41 -22.21
C THR A 321 -0.99 6.76 -23.30
N TRP A 322 -2.30 6.70 -23.12
CA TRP A 322 -3.25 6.23 -24.13
C TRP A 322 -4.32 7.30 -24.41
N GLU A 323 -4.64 7.49 -25.68
CA GLU A 323 -5.65 8.43 -26.17
C GLU A 323 -6.46 7.75 -27.27
N LEU A 324 -7.79 7.79 -27.19
CA LEU A 324 -8.67 7.24 -28.21
C LEU A 324 -9.39 8.40 -28.93
N SER A 325 -9.27 8.47 -30.26
CA SER A 325 -9.67 9.65 -31.06
C SER A 325 -11.11 10.14 -30.84
N ASN A 326 -12.02 9.24 -30.48
CA ASN A 326 -13.45 9.54 -30.36
C ASN A 326 -13.95 9.41 -28.90
N ALA A 327 -13.04 9.16 -27.95
CA ALA A 327 -13.40 9.03 -26.55
C ALA A 327 -13.16 10.34 -25.78
N ALA A 328 -13.98 10.58 -24.77
CA ALA A 328 -13.74 11.67 -23.83
C ALA A 328 -12.50 11.41 -22.94
N GLN A 329 -12.21 10.13 -22.67
CA GLN A 329 -11.14 9.72 -21.77
C GLN A 329 -9.81 9.50 -22.47
N SER A 330 -8.76 9.82 -21.72
CA SER A 330 -7.38 9.41 -21.95
C SER A 330 -6.78 9.03 -20.60
N GLY A 331 -5.62 8.39 -20.59
CA GLY A 331 -5.01 8.01 -19.32
C GLY A 331 -3.51 7.82 -19.38
N ARG A 332 -2.91 7.75 -18.20
CA ARG A 332 -1.48 7.55 -17.96
C ARG A 332 -1.29 6.36 -17.03
N LEU A 333 -0.49 5.39 -17.46
CA LEU A 333 -0.20 4.13 -16.77
C LEU A 333 1.30 4.06 -16.47
N GLY A 334 1.66 3.51 -15.32
CA GLY A 334 3.06 3.28 -14.96
C GLY A 334 3.56 1.95 -15.52
N LEU A 335 4.77 1.93 -16.05
CA LEU A 335 5.45 0.74 -16.52
C LEU A 335 6.91 0.72 -16.04
N SER A 336 7.38 -0.41 -15.51
CA SER A 336 8.81 -0.68 -15.29
C SER A 336 9.31 -1.77 -16.23
N VAL A 337 10.33 -1.45 -17.02
CA VAL A 337 11.08 -2.46 -17.78
C VAL A 337 12.33 -2.80 -16.97
N LEU A 338 12.47 -4.05 -16.55
CA LEU A 338 13.59 -4.53 -15.74
C LEU A 338 14.70 -5.10 -16.62
N PRO A 339 15.99 -5.02 -16.21
CA PRO A 339 17.06 -5.72 -16.89
C PRO A 339 16.78 -7.23 -16.98
N ALA A 340 16.98 -7.82 -18.15
CA ALA A 340 16.92 -9.26 -18.31
C ALA A 340 18.14 -9.90 -17.62
N THR A 341 17.92 -10.59 -16.51
CA THR A 341 19.00 -11.24 -15.76
C THR A 341 18.51 -12.50 -15.06
N ASP A 342 19.42 -13.45 -14.91
CA ASP A 342 19.20 -14.73 -14.24
C ASP A 342 19.89 -14.69 -12.87
N ALA A 343 19.13 -14.99 -11.81
CA ALA A 343 19.66 -15.03 -10.45
C ALA A 343 20.80 -16.05 -10.29
N ALA A 344 20.70 -17.22 -10.94
CA ALA A 344 21.75 -18.23 -10.84
C ALA A 344 23.05 -17.76 -11.52
N SER A 345 22.92 -17.02 -12.62
CA SER A 345 24.05 -16.33 -13.27
C SER A 345 24.69 -15.28 -12.36
N LEU A 346 23.90 -14.48 -11.65
CA LEU A 346 24.44 -13.49 -10.70
C LEU A 346 25.16 -14.14 -9.52
N GLU A 347 24.63 -15.23 -8.97
CA GLU A 347 25.32 -15.98 -7.90
C GLU A 347 26.69 -16.51 -8.38
N ARG A 348 26.75 -17.13 -9.57
CA ARG A 348 28.03 -17.59 -10.14
C ARG A 348 29.05 -16.47 -10.33
N ARG A 349 28.59 -15.29 -10.75
CA ARG A 349 29.44 -14.10 -10.92
C ARG A 349 29.96 -13.60 -9.57
N LEU A 350 29.11 -13.57 -8.55
CA LEU A 350 29.51 -13.22 -7.18
C LEU A 350 30.50 -14.23 -6.60
N ASP A 351 30.32 -15.53 -6.84
CA ASP A 351 31.26 -16.57 -6.41
C ASP A 351 32.65 -16.38 -7.05
N ALA A 352 32.69 -16.10 -8.35
CA ALA A 352 33.93 -15.85 -9.08
C ALA A 352 34.64 -14.56 -8.62
N ALA A 353 33.87 -13.51 -8.29
CA ALA A 353 34.39 -12.23 -7.80
C ALA A 353 34.72 -12.25 -6.30
N GLY A 354 34.26 -13.24 -5.54
CA GLY A 354 34.26 -13.21 -4.07
C GLY A 354 35.64 -13.07 -3.42
N ARG A 355 36.73 -13.49 -4.08
CA ARG A 355 38.11 -13.29 -3.58
C ARG A 355 38.66 -11.88 -3.84
N ARG A 356 37.97 -11.07 -4.65
CA ARG A 356 38.39 -9.72 -5.07
C ARG A 356 37.74 -8.61 -4.26
N VAL A 357 36.78 -8.94 -3.40
CA VAL A 357 36.05 -8.01 -2.54
C VAL A 357 36.08 -8.49 -1.10
N SER A 358 35.77 -7.60 -0.16
CA SER A 358 35.72 -7.96 1.26
C SER A 358 34.58 -8.96 1.56
N PRO A 359 34.74 -9.84 2.58
CA PRO A 359 33.68 -10.78 2.96
C PRO A 359 32.34 -10.11 3.30
N GLY A 360 32.38 -8.93 3.94
CA GLY A 360 31.19 -8.14 4.27
C GLY A 360 30.48 -7.58 3.03
N SER A 361 31.24 -7.12 2.04
CA SER A 361 30.69 -6.69 0.74
C SER A 361 30.05 -7.86 -0.01
N LEU A 362 30.72 -9.01 -0.11
CA LEU A 362 30.15 -10.20 -0.76
C LEU A 362 28.85 -10.66 -0.08
N THR A 363 28.83 -10.65 1.25
CA THR A 363 27.63 -11.00 2.04
C THR A 363 26.49 -10.02 1.77
N THR A 364 26.79 -8.73 1.71
CA THR A 364 25.82 -7.67 1.38
C THR A 364 25.27 -7.84 -0.04
N LEU A 365 26.10 -8.11 -1.04
CA LEU A 365 25.64 -8.31 -2.43
C LEU A 365 24.74 -9.54 -2.59
N ARG A 366 25.05 -10.64 -1.89
CA ARG A 366 24.18 -11.83 -1.86
C ARG A 366 22.85 -11.54 -1.17
N PHE A 367 22.88 -10.77 -0.09
CA PHE A 367 21.64 -10.32 0.56
C PHE A 367 20.79 -9.46 -0.36
N GLU A 368 21.39 -8.50 -1.07
CA GLU A 368 20.68 -7.66 -2.03
C GLU A 368 20.05 -8.49 -3.16
N LEU A 369 20.77 -9.47 -3.69
CA LEU A 369 20.23 -10.41 -4.68
C LEU A 369 19.02 -11.18 -4.12
N ALA A 370 19.14 -11.72 -2.90
CA ALA A 370 18.03 -12.43 -2.25
C ALA A 370 16.80 -11.54 -2.02
N GLU A 371 17.00 -10.28 -1.62
CA GLU A 371 15.92 -9.30 -1.46
C GLU A 371 15.25 -8.95 -2.78
N ILE A 372 16.03 -8.74 -3.85
CA ILE A 372 15.49 -8.45 -5.18
C ILE A 372 14.63 -9.62 -5.66
N ARG A 373 15.08 -10.86 -5.47
CA ARG A 373 14.31 -12.06 -5.82
C ARG A 373 12.99 -12.14 -5.06
N ARG A 374 13.04 -11.98 -3.73
CA ARG A 374 11.83 -11.96 -2.89
C ARG A 374 10.87 -10.85 -3.32
N ALA A 375 11.40 -9.68 -3.67
CA ALA A 375 10.58 -8.57 -4.16
C ALA A 375 9.96 -8.87 -5.53
N GLN A 376 10.71 -9.49 -6.46
CA GLN A 376 10.19 -9.92 -7.77
C GLN A 376 9.08 -10.97 -7.64
N GLU A 377 9.24 -11.95 -6.74
CA GLU A 377 8.23 -12.98 -6.48
C GLU A 377 6.92 -12.42 -5.92
N ARG A 378 6.97 -11.27 -5.23
CA ARG A 378 5.81 -10.57 -4.67
C ARG A 378 5.15 -9.59 -5.65
N LEU A 379 5.77 -9.31 -6.80
CA LEU A 379 5.20 -8.38 -7.78
C LEU A 379 3.90 -8.96 -8.35
N ARG A 380 2.81 -8.20 -8.19
CA ARG A 380 1.54 -8.48 -8.85
C ARG A 380 1.48 -7.77 -10.19
N PRO A 381 0.65 -8.24 -11.13
CA PRO A 381 0.51 -7.64 -12.45
C PRO A 381 0.40 -6.11 -12.44
N GLN A 382 -0.39 -5.52 -11.54
CA GLN A 382 -0.59 -4.08 -11.46
C GLN A 382 0.55 -3.26 -10.82
N ASP A 383 1.56 -3.92 -10.23
CA ASP A 383 2.63 -3.22 -9.52
C ASP A 383 3.64 -2.62 -10.51
N VAL A 384 3.99 -1.36 -10.28
CA VAL A 384 5.11 -0.71 -10.96
C VAL A 384 6.38 -1.06 -10.20
N ALA A 385 7.27 -1.83 -10.84
CA ALA A 385 8.46 -2.41 -10.22
C ALA A 385 9.66 -1.44 -10.09
N THR A 386 9.43 -0.16 -9.76
CA THR A 386 10.49 0.88 -9.74
C THR A 386 11.61 0.53 -8.77
N SER A 387 11.28 0.16 -7.53
CA SER A 387 12.27 -0.16 -6.49
C SER A 387 13.10 -1.41 -6.85
N VAL A 388 12.44 -2.43 -7.39
CA VAL A 388 13.07 -3.67 -7.86
C VAL A 388 14.03 -3.36 -9.01
N ARG A 389 13.58 -2.59 -10.01
CA ARG A 389 14.39 -2.19 -11.17
C ARG A 389 15.64 -1.43 -10.73
N VAL A 390 15.49 -0.39 -9.91
CA VAL A 390 16.61 0.42 -9.42
C VAL A 390 17.59 -0.42 -8.60
N SER A 391 17.07 -1.30 -7.73
CA SER A 391 17.92 -2.19 -6.92
C SER A 391 18.70 -3.17 -7.79
N LEU A 392 18.07 -3.72 -8.82
CA LEU A 392 18.68 -4.65 -9.76
C LEU A 392 19.74 -3.98 -10.63
N GLU A 393 19.48 -2.78 -11.14
CA GLU A 393 20.47 -1.99 -11.90
C GLU A 393 21.70 -1.66 -11.05
N ARG A 394 21.49 -1.26 -9.79
CA ARG A 394 22.57 -1.03 -8.82
C ARG A 394 23.38 -2.29 -8.56
N LEU A 395 22.72 -3.41 -8.25
CA LEU A 395 23.38 -4.70 -8.03
C LEU A 395 24.20 -5.13 -9.26
N LEU A 396 23.65 -4.98 -10.46
CA LEU A 396 24.38 -5.30 -11.70
C LEU A 396 25.62 -4.44 -11.87
N GLY A 397 25.58 -3.17 -11.46
CA GLY A 397 26.74 -2.28 -11.39
C GLY A 397 27.79 -2.77 -10.40
N ASP A 398 27.37 -3.10 -9.18
CA ASP A 398 28.29 -3.57 -8.13
C ASP A 398 28.94 -4.91 -8.47
N VAL A 399 28.20 -5.83 -9.10
CA VAL A 399 28.76 -7.10 -9.57
C VAL A 399 29.83 -6.85 -10.62
N ARG A 400 29.63 -5.92 -11.55
CA ARG A 400 30.66 -5.56 -12.55
C ARG A 400 31.90 -4.95 -11.90
N ALA A 401 31.71 -4.08 -10.90
CA ALA A 401 32.83 -3.51 -10.13
C ALA A 401 33.62 -4.60 -9.39
N ALA A 402 32.91 -5.51 -8.71
CA ALA A 402 33.52 -6.65 -8.02
C ALA A 402 34.30 -7.57 -8.99
N GLU A 403 33.76 -7.80 -10.19
CA GLU A 403 34.46 -8.53 -11.27
C GLU A 403 35.73 -7.79 -11.72
N ALA A 404 35.74 -6.45 -11.74
CA ALA A 404 36.92 -5.63 -12.03
C ALA A 404 37.92 -5.55 -10.86
N GLY A 405 37.59 -6.11 -9.69
CA GLY A 405 38.41 -6.01 -8.48
C GLY A 405 38.20 -4.72 -7.68
N GLU A 406 37.13 -4.00 -7.96
CA GLU A 406 36.72 -2.80 -7.25
C GLU A 406 35.63 -3.15 -6.21
N ASP A 407 35.94 -2.99 -4.92
CA ASP A 407 34.94 -3.17 -3.85
C ASP A 407 34.08 -1.90 -3.69
N ALA A 408 33.15 -1.71 -4.63
CA ALA A 408 32.24 -0.57 -4.64
C ALA A 408 31.39 -0.49 -3.36
N VAL A 409 31.04 -1.62 -2.74
CA VAL A 409 30.24 -1.64 -1.50
C VAL A 409 31.06 -1.08 -0.33
N ALA A 410 32.32 -1.46 -0.20
CA ALA A 410 33.20 -0.96 0.85
C ALA A 410 33.55 0.53 0.67
N ALA A 411 33.62 1.01 -0.57
CA ALA A 411 33.94 2.41 -0.90
C ALA A 411 32.77 3.39 -0.68
N ARG A 412 31.53 2.89 -0.53
CA ARG A 412 30.35 3.76 -0.36
C ARG A 412 30.40 4.53 0.97
N THR A 413 29.84 5.75 0.93
CA THR A 413 29.71 6.64 2.08
C THR A 413 28.24 7.03 2.30
N GLY A 414 27.94 7.69 3.43
CA GLY A 414 26.57 8.08 3.78
C GLY A 414 25.78 6.93 4.40
N ILE A 415 24.52 6.77 3.99
CA ILE A 415 23.61 5.73 4.48
C ILE A 415 23.67 4.52 3.56
N LEU A 416 23.92 3.36 4.14
CA LEU A 416 24.08 2.08 3.45
C LEU A 416 23.23 1.03 4.14
N ARG A 417 22.65 0.10 3.38
CA ARG A 417 22.10 -1.13 3.95
C ARG A 417 23.09 -2.26 3.68
N ARG A 418 23.57 -2.90 4.75
CA ARG A 418 24.50 -4.02 4.73
C ARG A 418 23.84 -5.26 5.29
N ALA A 419 24.50 -6.40 5.14
CA ALA A 419 24.07 -7.64 5.79
C ALA A 419 25.27 -8.45 6.30
N PHE A 420 25.03 -9.19 7.38
CA PHE A 420 25.94 -10.21 7.89
C PHE A 420 25.29 -11.59 7.77
N ARG A 421 26.09 -12.65 7.91
CA ARG A 421 25.58 -14.02 8.03
C ARG A 421 25.47 -14.37 9.51
N SER A 422 24.26 -14.64 9.98
CA SER A 422 24.04 -14.97 11.39
C SER A 422 24.68 -16.31 11.73
N ALA A 423 25.35 -16.39 12.88
CA ALA A 423 25.92 -17.65 13.37
C ALA A 423 24.85 -18.58 13.95
N VAL A 424 23.67 -18.03 14.27
CA VAL A 424 22.54 -18.78 14.83
C VAL A 424 21.98 -19.78 13.83
N ASP A 425 21.73 -19.35 12.60
CA ASP A 425 21.01 -20.14 11.59
C ASP A 425 21.57 -20.01 10.17
N GLY A 426 22.68 -19.29 9.99
CA GLY A 426 23.32 -19.10 8.69
C GLY A 426 22.55 -18.19 7.73
N THR A 427 21.44 -17.59 8.16
CA THR A 427 20.67 -16.65 7.32
C THR A 427 21.38 -15.31 7.19
N LEU A 428 21.03 -14.55 6.13
CA LEU A 428 21.56 -13.20 5.91
C LEU A 428 20.65 -12.18 6.60
N GLN A 429 21.20 -11.45 7.55
CA GLN A 429 20.46 -10.48 8.36
C GLN A 429 20.91 -9.05 8.04
N PRO A 430 19.97 -8.15 7.70
CA PRO A 430 20.31 -6.80 7.34
C PRO A 430 20.44 -5.86 8.53
N TYR A 431 21.22 -4.81 8.29
CA TYR A 431 21.22 -3.60 9.09
C TYR A 431 21.47 -2.40 8.18
N SER A 432 20.95 -1.24 8.57
CA SER A 432 21.33 0.03 7.96
C SER A 432 22.39 0.72 8.79
N ILE A 433 23.35 1.34 8.13
CA ILE A 433 24.46 2.07 8.74
C ILE A 433 24.57 3.45 8.12
N ARG A 434 24.79 4.48 8.94
CA ARG A 434 25.19 5.82 8.50
C ARG A 434 26.60 6.09 8.96
N LEU A 435 27.47 6.39 7.99
CA LEU A 435 28.82 6.85 8.26
C LEU A 435 28.85 8.37 8.42
N PRO A 436 29.71 8.92 9.30
CA PRO A 436 29.89 10.35 9.42
C PRO A 436 30.45 10.94 8.11
N ALA A 437 30.12 12.21 7.84
CA ALA A 437 30.66 12.91 6.67
C ALA A 437 32.20 12.94 6.75
N GLY A 438 32.86 12.54 5.66
CA GLY A 438 34.33 12.44 5.64
C GLY A 438 34.89 11.31 6.51
N TYR A 439 34.14 10.22 6.72
CA TYR A 439 34.60 9.03 7.44
C TYR A 439 36.01 8.60 7.01
N ARG A 440 36.87 8.32 7.99
CA ARG A 440 38.22 7.80 7.79
C ARG A 440 38.43 6.50 8.56
N ALA A 441 38.87 5.45 7.88
CA ALA A 441 39.05 4.13 8.49
C ALA A 441 40.13 4.08 9.58
N ASP A 442 41.05 5.06 9.61
CA ASP A 442 42.12 5.17 10.63
C ASP A 442 41.66 5.87 11.93
N ARG A 443 40.44 6.42 11.97
CA ARG A 443 39.87 7.09 13.13
C ARG A 443 38.83 6.19 13.83
N ARG A 444 38.75 6.33 15.17
CA ARG A 444 37.75 5.66 16.00
C ARG A 444 36.56 6.59 16.29
N TYR A 445 35.36 6.15 15.95
CA TYR A 445 34.09 6.87 16.08
C TYR A 445 33.18 6.22 17.11
N PRO A 446 32.38 7.00 17.87
CA PRO A 446 31.33 6.43 18.70
C PRO A 446 30.27 5.73 17.82
N LEU A 447 29.62 4.71 18.38
CA LEU A 447 28.57 3.93 17.73
C LEU A 447 27.23 4.17 18.42
N PHE A 448 26.25 4.65 17.68
CA PHE A 448 24.87 4.77 18.11
C PHE A 448 24.04 3.66 17.47
N VAL A 449 23.52 2.74 18.28
CA VAL A 449 22.63 1.67 17.86
C VAL A 449 21.20 2.11 18.13
N TYR A 450 20.35 2.07 17.11
CA TYR A 450 18.95 2.49 17.20
C TYR A 450 18.01 1.37 16.75
N LEU A 451 17.12 0.94 17.64
CA LEU A 451 16.11 -0.07 17.38
C LEU A 451 14.80 0.57 16.91
N HIS A 452 14.23 0.07 15.81
CA HIS A 452 13.05 0.66 15.17
C HIS A 452 11.74 0.30 15.90
N GLY A 453 10.68 1.06 15.60
CA GLY A 453 9.34 0.80 16.12
C GLY A 453 8.66 -0.40 15.44
N SER A 454 7.47 -0.77 15.95
CA SER A 454 6.63 -1.78 15.31
C SER A 454 6.14 -1.27 13.94
N GLY A 455 6.16 -2.13 12.92
CA GLY A 455 5.77 -1.79 11.56
C GLY A 455 6.85 -1.07 10.74
N GLU A 456 8.01 -0.75 11.35
CA GLU A 456 9.17 -0.16 10.67
C GLU A 456 10.26 -1.22 10.42
N ASP A 457 11.21 -0.92 9.53
CA ASP A 457 12.41 -1.73 9.29
C ASP A 457 13.70 -0.96 9.65
N ASP A 458 14.85 -1.57 9.36
CA ASP A 458 16.18 -1.00 9.65
C ASP A 458 16.47 0.34 8.94
N ARG A 459 15.69 0.76 7.93
CA ARG A 459 16.00 1.95 7.12
C ARG A 459 15.40 3.25 7.66
N ASN A 460 14.26 3.17 8.36
CA ASN A 460 13.38 4.34 8.58
C ASN A 460 13.99 5.46 9.43
N GLN A 461 14.98 5.15 10.28
CA GLN A 461 15.47 6.12 11.28
C GLN A 461 16.96 6.45 11.16
N VAL A 462 17.75 5.66 10.42
CA VAL A 462 19.22 5.79 10.37
C VAL A 462 19.71 7.15 9.87
N GLY A 463 18.90 7.86 9.08
CA GLY A 463 19.22 9.15 8.46
C GLY A 463 18.75 10.40 9.19
N ARG A 464 18.24 10.28 10.42
CA ARG A 464 17.68 11.43 11.16
C ARG A 464 18.76 12.34 11.76
N ASP A 465 18.51 13.65 11.75
CA ASP A 465 19.49 14.69 12.14
C ASP A 465 19.72 14.83 13.66
N TRP A 466 18.87 14.24 14.49
CA TRP A 466 19.03 14.19 15.95
C TRP A 466 20.17 13.28 16.44
N PHE A 467 20.71 12.42 15.56
CA PHE A 467 21.90 11.65 15.86
C PHE A 467 23.15 12.51 15.70
N PRO A 468 24.22 12.30 16.49
CA PRO A 468 25.45 13.05 16.32
C PRO A 468 26.02 12.94 14.90
N ALA A 469 26.47 14.07 14.36
CA ALA A 469 27.03 14.13 13.00
C ALA A 469 28.35 13.35 12.88
N ASP A 470 29.14 13.33 13.96
CA ASP A 470 30.47 12.71 14.03
C ASP A 470 30.42 11.33 14.72
N ALA A 471 29.45 10.52 14.33
CA ALA A 471 29.23 9.17 14.86
C ALA A 471 28.84 8.20 13.74
N ILE A 472 29.11 6.93 13.97
CA ILE A 472 28.51 5.85 13.18
C ILE A 472 27.14 5.55 13.80
N VAL A 473 26.10 5.49 12.97
CA VAL A 473 24.76 5.06 13.40
C VAL A 473 24.45 3.70 12.79
N LEU A 474 24.00 2.76 13.60
CA LEU A 474 23.60 1.41 13.23
C LEU A 474 22.13 1.20 13.58
N ALA A 475 21.36 0.70 12.64
CA ALA A 475 19.99 0.26 12.84
C ALA A 475 19.86 -1.20 12.38
N PRO A 476 19.84 -2.19 13.31
CA PRO A 476 19.59 -3.59 12.96
C PRO A 476 18.11 -3.83 12.63
N LEU A 477 17.82 -4.79 11.73
CA LEU A 477 16.43 -5.25 11.52
C LEU A 477 15.93 -6.09 12.70
N GLY A 478 16.78 -6.93 13.29
CA GLY A 478 16.42 -7.75 14.44
C GLY A 478 15.20 -8.66 14.21
N ARG A 479 15.20 -9.42 13.10
CA ARG A 479 14.24 -10.50 12.81
C ARG A 479 12.79 -10.09 12.58
N GLY A 480 12.59 -8.98 11.87
CA GLY A 480 11.28 -8.55 11.36
C GLY A 480 10.83 -7.22 11.95
N THR A 481 9.65 -6.77 11.54
CA THR A 481 9.20 -5.40 11.83
C THR A 481 8.34 -5.28 13.09
N SER A 482 7.91 -6.40 13.71
CA SER A 482 6.93 -6.39 14.82
C SER A 482 7.10 -7.59 15.78
N ASN A 483 8.22 -7.69 16.50
CA ASN A 483 8.54 -8.83 17.38
C ASN A 483 9.05 -8.46 18.79
N PHE A 484 9.04 -7.17 19.16
CA PHE A 484 9.55 -6.64 20.44
C PHE A 484 11.03 -6.94 20.75
N TYR A 485 11.79 -7.41 19.76
CA TYR A 485 13.15 -7.91 19.93
C TYR A 485 13.28 -9.02 21.01
N THR A 486 12.18 -9.73 21.31
CA THR A 486 12.15 -10.80 22.32
C THR A 486 12.05 -12.21 21.74
N ALA A 487 11.74 -12.32 20.45
CA ALA A 487 11.55 -13.58 19.75
C ALA A 487 12.63 -13.80 18.69
N ASP A 488 12.70 -15.04 18.18
CA ASP A 488 13.40 -15.41 16.94
C ASP A 488 14.87 -14.98 16.85
N HIS A 489 15.58 -14.91 17.98
CA HIS A 489 16.99 -14.49 18.06
C HIS A 489 17.26 -13.02 17.69
N ALA A 490 16.25 -12.15 17.81
CA ALA A 490 16.40 -10.72 17.52
C ALA A 490 17.53 -10.04 18.32
N GLN A 491 17.74 -10.42 19.58
CA GLN A 491 18.86 -9.89 20.39
C GLN A 491 20.23 -10.40 19.93
N ASP A 492 20.29 -11.62 19.39
CA ASP A 492 21.52 -12.16 18.81
C ASP A 492 21.91 -11.38 17.56
N ASP A 493 20.93 -11.06 16.71
CA ASP A 493 21.15 -10.24 15.52
C ASP A 493 21.62 -8.82 15.85
N ILE A 494 21.11 -8.20 16.93
CA ILE A 494 21.61 -6.88 17.37
C ILE A 494 23.11 -6.97 17.70
N ARG A 495 23.50 -8.02 18.44
CA ARG A 495 24.90 -8.25 18.83
C ARG A 495 25.78 -8.55 17.61
N GLU A 496 25.33 -9.41 16.71
CA GLU A 496 26.06 -9.79 15.49
C GLU A 496 26.20 -8.60 14.54
N ALA A 497 25.18 -7.73 14.44
CA ALA A 497 25.27 -6.49 13.68
C ALA A 497 26.34 -5.54 14.25
N ILE A 498 26.38 -5.37 15.58
CA ILE A 498 27.42 -4.56 16.24
C ILE A 498 28.81 -5.15 15.96
N GLN A 499 28.96 -6.47 16.04
CA GLN A 499 30.23 -7.15 15.76
C GLN A 499 30.67 -6.97 14.30
N ASP A 500 29.76 -7.11 13.34
CA ASP A 500 30.06 -6.89 11.92
C ASP A 500 30.48 -5.42 11.69
N VAL A 501 29.79 -4.44 12.28
CA VAL A 501 30.17 -3.03 12.16
C VAL A 501 31.53 -2.76 12.79
N VAL A 502 31.83 -3.31 13.97
CA VAL A 502 33.15 -3.18 14.62
C VAL A 502 34.27 -3.80 13.79
N ALA A 503 33.99 -4.91 13.09
CA ALA A 503 34.97 -5.59 12.24
C ALA A 503 35.25 -4.82 10.93
N ASN A 504 34.27 -4.09 10.41
CA ASN A 504 34.35 -3.43 9.10
C ASN A 504 34.62 -1.92 9.19
N TYR A 505 34.45 -1.30 10.36
CA TYR A 505 34.55 0.15 10.54
C TYR A 505 35.34 0.55 11.79
N GLY A 506 35.87 1.77 11.78
CA GLY A 506 36.62 2.37 12.89
C GLY A 506 35.72 2.73 14.07
N VAL A 507 35.19 1.73 14.78
CA VAL A 507 34.36 1.94 15.98
C VAL A 507 35.23 2.04 17.23
N ASP A 508 34.90 2.99 18.10
CA ASP A 508 35.36 3.06 19.49
C ASP A 508 34.42 2.23 20.38
N THR A 509 34.87 1.03 20.76
CA THR A 509 34.06 0.08 21.53
C THR A 509 33.80 0.53 22.98
N THR A 510 34.46 1.59 23.45
CA THR A 510 34.16 2.20 24.76
C THR A 510 33.02 3.23 24.71
N ARG A 511 32.58 3.60 23.50
CA ARG A 511 31.52 4.60 23.26
C ARG A 511 30.43 4.03 22.36
N VAL A 512 29.73 3.02 22.88
CA VAL A 512 28.56 2.42 22.23
C VAL A 512 27.30 2.78 23.01
N VAL A 513 26.31 3.35 22.34
CA VAL A 513 25.00 3.72 22.92
C VAL A 513 23.92 2.90 22.24
N LEU A 514 23.06 2.23 23.01
CA LEU A 514 21.86 1.56 22.51
C LEU A 514 20.62 2.40 22.87
N SER A 515 19.74 2.59 21.91
CA SER A 515 18.50 3.36 22.05
C SER A 515 17.42 2.80 21.11
N GLY A 516 16.15 3.19 21.32
CA GLY A 516 15.06 2.77 20.45
C GLY A 516 13.74 3.46 20.80
N PHE A 517 12.75 3.34 19.91
CA PHE A 517 11.42 3.92 20.09
C PHE A 517 10.33 2.86 20.07
N SER A 518 9.33 2.98 20.96
CA SER A 518 8.18 2.07 21.05
C SER A 518 8.64 0.61 21.20
N MET A 519 8.41 -0.25 20.20
CA MET A 519 8.95 -1.63 20.15
C MET A 519 10.47 -1.66 20.35
N GLY A 520 11.21 -0.76 19.69
CA GLY A 520 12.65 -0.66 19.86
C GLY A 520 13.04 -0.18 21.26
N GLY A 521 12.23 0.68 21.88
CA GLY A 521 12.44 1.11 23.26
C GLY A 521 12.21 -0.01 24.28
N TYR A 522 11.34 -0.98 23.96
CA TYR A 522 11.15 -2.19 24.74
C TYR A 522 12.33 -3.18 24.58
N GLY A 523 12.95 -3.20 23.40
CA GLY A 523 14.10 -4.06 23.11
C GLY A 523 15.43 -3.59 23.73
N VAL A 524 15.53 -2.32 24.12
CA VAL A 524 16.66 -1.76 24.89
C VAL A 524 16.51 -2.16 26.36
#